data_AF-A0A2S8FX78-F1
#
_entry.id   AF-A0A2S8FX78-F1
#
_cell.length_a   1.000
_cell.length_b   1.000
_cell.length_c   1.000
_cell.angle_alpha   90.00
_cell.angle_beta   90.00
_cell.angle_gamma   90.00
#
_symmetry.space_group_name_H-M   'P 1'
#
loop_
_entity.id
_entity.type
_entity.pdbx_description
1 polymer ?
#
loop_
_entity_poly.entity_id
_entity_poly.type
_entity_poly.pdbx_seq_one_letter_code
_entity_poly.pdbx_strand_id
1 'polypeptide(L)'
;MKTFAQLGIPFPLFEAPISETSDYLGISQCEICEQREQHCFRLNNGDHVVVRCPQCQTENGLRANCPGTFACQSCASSLTLPGRSKREGVRICFSCLREGKGAIGKDTEFGAVWWENALLGHTHGVPGLKAAGFETVILDPEENWAGVRLSQEKLFELLRTPSFSTWQGEIWLFCCKSPMTYIGEWQSVSASLEEEESRKLFGQLTAEIEEFPNWDWESVSNPDGGVSLYAFQCKQCGHYRANYDMD
;
A
#
# COMPACT_ATOMS: atom_id res chain seq x y z
N MET A 1 4.14 -12.63 16.59
CA MET A 1 4.63 -11.23 16.56
C MET A 1 3.47 -10.26 16.74
N LYS A 2 3.72 -9.00 17.12
CA LYS A 2 2.64 -8.04 17.42
C LYS A 2 2.07 -7.42 16.13
N THR A 3 0.74 -7.34 16.00
CA THR A 3 0.05 -6.72 14.85
C THR A 3 -0.61 -5.39 15.22
N PHE A 4 -0.99 -4.59 14.21
CA PHE A 4 -1.72 -3.32 14.44
C PHE A 4 -3.09 -3.53 15.11
N ALA A 5 -3.78 -4.62 14.80
CA ALA A 5 -5.03 -4.98 15.49
C ALA A 5 -4.82 -5.18 17.00
N GLN A 6 -3.71 -5.80 17.40
CA GLN A 6 -3.34 -5.97 18.81
C GLN A 6 -2.91 -4.66 19.49
N LEU A 7 -2.64 -3.60 18.73
CA LEU A 7 -2.45 -2.24 19.23
C LEU A 7 -3.76 -1.43 19.29
N GLY A 8 -4.89 -2.00 18.84
CA GLY A 8 -6.16 -1.28 18.75
C GLY A 8 -6.24 -0.28 17.58
N ILE A 9 -5.36 -0.41 16.59
CA ILE A 9 -5.29 0.46 15.40
C ILE A 9 -5.32 -0.34 14.09
N PRO A 10 -6.35 -1.18 13.85
CA PRO A 10 -6.34 -2.14 12.75
C PRO A 10 -6.38 -1.47 11.36
N PHE A 11 -5.70 -2.11 10.40
CA PHE A 11 -5.83 -1.81 8.97
C PHE A 11 -6.43 -3.03 8.26
N PRO A 12 -7.58 -2.90 7.57
CA PRO A 12 -8.24 -4.01 6.87
C PRO A 12 -7.37 -4.75 5.85
N LEU A 13 -6.42 -4.04 5.24
CA LEU A 13 -5.54 -4.59 4.21
C LEU A 13 -4.13 -4.95 4.75
N PHE A 14 -3.88 -4.83 6.05
CA PHE A 14 -2.57 -5.15 6.64
C PHE A 14 -2.75 -5.90 7.97
N GLU A 15 -2.54 -7.22 7.93
CA GLU A 15 -2.63 -8.12 9.09
C GLU A 15 -1.27 -8.63 9.56
N ALA A 16 -0.22 -8.33 8.81
CA ALA A 16 1.15 -8.72 9.11
C ALA A 16 1.71 -8.13 10.42
N PRO A 17 2.81 -8.67 10.95
CA PRO A 17 3.57 -8.08 12.03
C PRO A 17 3.94 -6.62 11.79
N ILE A 18 3.90 -5.80 12.84
CA ILE A 18 4.28 -4.38 12.77
C ILE A 18 5.75 -4.21 12.39
N SER A 19 6.61 -5.19 12.68
CA SER A 19 8.02 -5.14 12.28
C SER A 19 8.25 -5.16 10.76
N GLU A 20 7.25 -5.58 9.98
CA GLU A 20 7.36 -5.64 8.53
C GLU A 20 6.88 -4.36 7.84
N THR A 21 6.35 -3.39 8.58
CA THR A 21 5.94 -2.11 7.99
C THR A 21 7.16 -1.20 7.79
N SER A 22 7.21 -0.45 6.69
CA SER A 22 8.36 0.41 6.37
C SER A 22 8.20 1.88 6.83
N ASP A 23 6.98 2.28 7.16
CA ASP A 23 6.56 3.67 7.39
C ASP A 23 6.11 3.97 8.82
N TYR A 24 5.89 2.97 9.67
CA TYR A 24 5.47 3.16 11.05
C TYR A 24 6.60 3.70 11.93
N LEU A 25 6.28 4.71 12.73
CA LEU A 25 7.22 5.45 13.58
C LEU A 25 7.04 5.18 15.07
N GLY A 26 6.15 4.26 15.45
CA GLY A 26 5.80 4.07 16.85
C GLY A 26 4.91 5.19 17.40
N ILE A 27 5.01 5.42 18.71
CA ILE A 27 4.29 6.47 19.41
C ILE A 27 5.02 7.81 19.23
N SER A 28 4.33 8.81 18.69
CA SER A 28 4.88 10.13 18.40
C SER A 28 3.81 11.23 18.42
N GLN A 29 4.17 12.44 17.98
CA GLN A 29 3.23 13.54 17.74
C GLN A 29 2.81 13.56 16.28
N CYS A 30 1.50 13.66 16.05
CA CYS A 30 0.93 13.85 14.71
C CYS A 30 1.15 15.29 14.24
N GLU A 31 1.65 15.50 13.03
CA GLU A 31 1.82 16.83 12.44
C GLU A 31 0.53 17.37 11.78
N ILE A 32 -0.50 16.54 11.67
CA ILE A 32 -1.80 16.94 11.09
C ILE A 32 -2.76 17.46 12.17
N CYS A 33 -2.94 16.73 13.27
CA CYS A 33 -3.85 17.10 14.36
C CYS A 33 -3.14 17.58 15.63
N GLU A 34 -1.81 17.62 15.62
CA GLU A 34 -0.94 18.08 16.71
C GLU A 34 -1.02 17.26 18.02
N GLN A 35 -1.86 16.21 18.05
CA GLN A 35 -1.99 15.31 19.20
C GLN A 35 -0.69 14.52 19.43
N ARG A 36 -0.32 14.38 20.70
CA ARG A 36 0.85 13.63 21.16
C ARG A 36 0.47 12.20 21.54
N GLU A 37 1.50 11.37 21.71
CA GLU A 37 1.36 9.98 22.16
C GLU A 37 0.45 9.14 21.25
N GLN A 38 0.54 9.39 19.94
CA GLN A 38 -0.24 8.69 18.92
C GLN A 38 0.62 7.70 18.14
N HIS A 39 0.04 6.58 17.72
CA HIS A 39 0.65 5.71 16.72
C HIS A 39 0.74 6.45 15.38
N CYS A 40 1.96 6.72 14.92
CA CYS A 40 2.23 7.55 13.74
C CYS A 40 2.94 6.79 12.62
N PHE A 41 2.69 7.26 11.41
CA PHE A 41 3.24 6.80 10.15
C PHE A 41 3.93 7.97 9.44
N ARG A 42 4.94 7.68 8.64
CA ARG A 42 5.64 8.65 7.81
C ARG A 42 5.04 8.66 6.41
N LEU A 43 4.64 9.84 5.95
CA LEU A 43 4.33 10.06 4.54
C LEU A 43 5.62 10.42 3.79
N ASN A 44 6.04 9.56 2.88
CA ASN A 44 7.27 9.59 2.10
C ASN A 44 7.08 10.22 0.71
N ASN A 45 8.05 9.99 -0.20
CA ASN A 45 7.93 10.39 -1.60
C ASN A 45 6.81 9.61 -2.28
N GLY A 46 5.96 10.30 -3.05
CA GLY A 46 4.77 9.70 -3.68
C GLY A 46 3.50 9.81 -2.81
N ASP A 47 3.64 10.12 -1.52
CA ASP A 47 2.53 10.27 -0.59
C ASP A 47 1.95 11.68 -0.59
N HIS A 48 0.70 11.79 -0.15
CA HIS A 48 -0.04 13.04 -0.13
C HIS A 48 -0.63 13.33 1.25
N VAL A 49 -0.61 14.60 1.64
CA VAL A 49 -1.44 15.14 2.72
C VAL A 49 -2.69 15.74 2.09
N VAL A 50 -3.86 15.32 2.55
CA VAL A 50 -5.13 15.83 2.05
C VAL A 50 -5.53 17.07 2.83
N VAL A 51 -5.60 18.21 2.13
CA VAL A 51 -5.92 19.52 2.71
C VAL A 51 -7.20 20.04 2.08
N ARG A 52 -8.14 20.49 2.93
CA ARG A 52 -9.34 21.18 2.48
C ARG A 52 -9.04 22.65 2.25
N CYS A 53 -9.36 23.15 1.05
CA CYS A 53 -9.15 24.55 0.70
C CYS A 53 -10.02 25.46 1.59
N PRO A 54 -9.44 26.46 2.29
CA PRO A 54 -10.22 27.34 3.16
C PRO A 54 -11.19 28.24 2.38
N GLN A 55 -10.91 28.53 1.11
CA GLN A 55 -11.72 29.42 0.28
C GLN A 55 -12.91 28.70 -0.39
N CYS A 56 -12.70 27.51 -0.96
CA CYS A 56 -13.74 26.80 -1.73
C CYS A 56 -14.11 25.42 -1.18
N GLN A 57 -13.49 24.99 -0.07
CA GLN A 57 -13.76 23.72 0.60
C GLN A 57 -13.46 22.45 -0.22
N THR A 58 -12.86 22.59 -1.41
CA THR A 58 -12.39 21.45 -2.21
C THR A 58 -11.21 20.77 -1.52
N GLU A 59 -11.18 19.44 -1.50
CA GLU A 59 -10.06 18.65 -1.00
C GLU A 59 -8.94 18.58 -2.05
N ASN A 60 -7.70 18.65 -1.59
CA ASN A 60 -6.51 18.67 -2.42
C ASN A 60 -5.45 17.74 -1.81
N GLY A 61 -4.95 16.78 -2.58
CA GLY A 61 -3.76 16.01 -2.23
C GLY A 61 -2.51 16.83 -2.49
N LEU A 62 -1.79 17.21 -1.43
CA LEU A 62 -0.53 17.92 -1.51
C LEU A 62 0.61 16.93 -1.27
N ARG A 63 1.57 16.84 -2.19
CA ARG A 63 2.71 15.92 -2.06
C ARG A 63 3.47 16.14 -0.75
N ALA A 64 3.53 15.12 0.10
CA ALA A 64 3.96 15.24 1.50
C ALA A 64 5.42 15.69 1.65
N ASN A 65 6.29 15.30 0.71
CA ASN A 65 7.72 15.61 0.76
C ASN A 65 8.15 16.75 -0.19
N CYS A 66 7.19 17.54 -0.70
CA CYS A 66 7.47 18.67 -1.59
C CYS A 66 7.24 19.99 -0.82
N PRO A 67 8.31 20.70 -0.38
CA PRO A 67 8.13 21.97 0.30
C PRO A 67 7.65 23.04 -0.68
N GLY A 68 6.59 23.76 -0.32
CA GLY A 68 6.16 24.90 -1.11
C GLY A 68 4.73 25.34 -0.82
N THR A 69 4.25 26.16 -1.73
CA THR A 69 2.85 26.56 -1.84
C THR A 69 2.26 25.85 -3.05
N PHE A 70 1.09 25.28 -2.88
CA PHE A 70 0.33 24.58 -3.91
C PHE A 70 -0.87 25.44 -4.31
N ALA A 71 -1.35 25.30 -5.53
CA ALA A 71 -2.60 25.93 -5.95
C ALA A 71 -3.76 24.96 -5.71
N CYS A 72 -4.85 25.45 -5.14
CA CYS A 72 -6.09 24.68 -5.07
C CYS A 72 -6.57 24.33 -6.49
N GLN A 73 -6.89 23.06 -6.72
CA GLN A 73 -7.32 22.57 -8.04
C GLN A 73 -8.62 23.20 -8.55
N SER A 74 -9.44 23.78 -7.65
CA SER A 74 -10.74 24.37 -7.98
C SER A 74 -10.68 25.90 -8.12
N CYS A 75 -10.11 26.62 -7.14
CA CYS A 75 -10.13 28.09 -7.12
C CYS A 75 -8.75 28.75 -7.23
N ALA A 76 -7.69 27.96 -7.43
CA ALA A 76 -6.29 28.42 -7.50
C ALA A 76 -5.74 29.13 -6.24
N SER A 77 -6.50 29.18 -5.14
CA SER A 77 -6.02 29.74 -3.87
C SER A 77 -4.76 29.02 -3.40
N SER A 78 -3.83 29.74 -2.80
CA SER A 78 -2.62 29.16 -2.21
C SER A 78 -2.94 28.23 -1.03
N LEU A 79 -2.39 27.02 -1.08
CA LEU A 79 -2.45 25.99 -0.05
C LEU A 79 -1.03 25.65 0.42
N THR A 80 -0.89 25.25 1.67
CA THR A 80 0.39 24.83 2.24
C THR A 80 0.22 23.54 3.03
N LEU A 81 1.26 22.70 3.01
CA LEU A 81 1.30 21.52 3.87
C LEU A 81 1.23 21.93 5.36
N PRO A 82 0.42 21.23 6.17
CA PRO A 82 0.51 21.32 7.63
C PRO A 82 1.82 20.69 8.12
N GLY A 83 2.28 21.08 9.31
CA GLY A 83 3.46 20.50 9.95
C GLY A 83 4.78 21.24 9.71
N ARG A 84 5.84 20.78 10.40
CA ARG A 84 7.15 21.47 10.47
C ARG A 84 8.22 20.77 9.63
N SER A 85 8.17 19.44 9.55
CA SER A 85 9.22 18.63 8.90
C SER A 85 8.93 18.41 7.40
N LYS A 86 9.17 19.42 6.55
CA LYS A 86 8.91 19.31 5.10
C LYS A 86 9.90 18.46 4.30
N ARG A 87 11.06 18.11 4.88
CA ARG A 87 12.13 17.33 4.20
C ARG A 87 12.26 15.89 4.67
N GLU A 88 11.72 15.56 5.84
CA GLU A 88 11.85 14.24 6.46
C GLU A 88 10.57 13.40 6.28
N GLY A 89 9.61 13.90 5.50
CA GLY A 89 8.25 13.37 5.44
C GLY A 89 7.34 13.89 6.57
N VAL A 90 6.04 13.86 6.32
CA VAL A 90 5.01 14.31 7.28
C VAL A 90 4.60 13.15 8.18
N ARG A 91 4.58 13.38 9.50
CA ARG A 91 4.10 12.39 10.48
C ARG A 91 2.58 12.48 10.64
N ILE A 92 1.89 11.40 10.33
CA ILE A 92 0.43 11.31 10.45
C ILE A 92 0.03 10.20 11.43
N CYS A 93 -0.88 10.49 12.36
CA CYS A 93 -1.41 9.44 13.25
C CYS A 93 -2.41 8.53 12.53
N PHE A 94 -2.58 7.33 13.08
CA PHE A 94 -3.59 6.36 12.65
C PHE A 94 -4.96 7.01 12.39
N SER A 95 -5.51 7.74 13.36
CA SER A 95 -6.85 8.35 13.22
C SER A 95 -6.92 9.34 12.06
N CYS A 96 -5.91 10.20 11.89
CA CYS A 96 -5.88 11.13 10.75
C CYS A 96 -5.75 10.41 9.41
N LEU A 97 -4.95 9.33 9.35
CA LEU A 97 -4.83 8.52 8.15
C LEU A 97 -6.16 7.83 7.81
N ARG A 98 -6.84 7.23 8.79
CA ARG A 98 -8.16 6.59 8.61
C ARG A 98 -9.26 7.57 8.22
N GLU A 99 -9.19 8.81 8.70
CA GLU A 99 -10.07 9.91 8.28
C GLU A 99 -9.79 10.40 6.84
N GLY A 100 -8.74 9.90 6.18
CA GLY A 100 -8.37 10.30 4.81
C GLY A 100 -7.60 11.61 4.74
N LYS A 101 -6.97 12.07 5.83
CA LYS A 101 -6.12 13.27 5.83
C LYS A 101 -4.73 13.03 5.25
N GLY A 102 -4.40 11.78 4.95
CA GLY A 102 -3.19 11.38 4.23
C GLY A 102 -3.51 10.23 3.27
N ALA A 103 -2.64 10.06 2.29
CA ALA A 103 -2.69 8.99 1.31
C ALA A 103 -1.27 8.50 1.05
N ILE A 104 -1.01 7.24 1.40
CA ILE A 104 0.24 6.53 1.17
C ILE A 104 0.16 5.94 -0.24
N GLY A 105 0.98 6.44 -1.16
CA GLY A 105 1.04 5.97 -2.53
C GLY A 105 1.44 4.50 -2.57
N LYS A 106 0.85 3.74 -3.49
CA LYS A 106 1.10 2.29 -3.60
C LYS A 106 1.47 1.90 -4.99
N ASP A 107 2.55 1.15 -5.12
CA ASP A 107 2.84 0.41 -6.34
C ASP A 107 2.06 -0.92 -6.31
N THR A 108 1.54 -1.31 -7.47
CA THR A 108 0.64 -2.46 -7.60
C THR A 108 0.91 -3.21 -8.89
N GLU A 109 0.40 -4.44 -9.00
CA GLU A 109 0.47 -5.23 -10.25
C GLU A 109 -0.24 -4.55 -11.44
N PHE A 110 -1.08 -3.53 -11.18
CA PHE A 110 -1.78 -2.74 -12.20
C PHE A 110 -1.27 -1.29 -12.29
N GLY A 111 -0.05 -1.04 -11.82
CA GLY A 111 0.60 0.26 -11.78
C GLY A 111 0.33 1.04 -10.50
N ALA A 112 1.03 2.16 -10.34
CA ALA A 112 0.93 2.98 -9.15
C ALA A 112 -0.51 3.47 -8.88
N VAL A 113 -0.82 3.68 -7.61
CA VAL A 113 -2.03 4.35 -7.14
C VAL A 113 -1.59 5.51 -6.26
N TRP A 114 -1.84 6.72 -6.73
CA TRP A 114 -1.73 7.94 -5.94
C TRP A 114 -3.11 8.51 -5.62
N TRP A 115 -3.14 9.60 -4.87
CA TRP A 115 -4.40 10.24 -4.46
C TRP A 115 -5.28 10.63 -5.64
N GLU A 116 -4.69 11.14 -6.73
CA GLU A 116 -5.36 11.51 -7.96
C GLU A 116 -5.98 10.30 -8.66
N ASN A 117 -5.27 9.17 -8.69
CA ASN A 117 -5.76 7.91 -9.25
C ASN A 117 -6.98 7.40 -8.47
N ALA A 118 -6.90 7.45 -7.13
CA ALA A 118 -8.01 7.08 -6.27
C ALA A 118 -9.25 7.95 -6.49
N LEU A 119 -9.09 9.26 -6.71
CA LEU A 119 -10.19 10.15 -7.09
C LEU A 119 -10.80 9.80 -8.45
N LEU A 120 -9.98 9.46 -9.44
CA LEU A 120 -10.45 9.10 -10.78
C LEU A 120 -11.08 7.70 -10.83
N GLY A 121 -10.84 6.86 -9.82
CA GLY A 121 -11.38 5.49 -9.75
C GLY A 121 -10.67 4.52 -10.69
N HIS A 122 -9.37 4.72 -10.94
CA HIS A 122 -8.55 3.77 -11.69
C HIS A 122 -7.07 3.86 -11.31
N THR A 123 -6.31 2.79 -11.52
CA THR A 123 -4.85 2.78 -11.32
C THR A 123 -4.13 3.63 -12.38
N HIS A 124 -2.85 3.95 -12.14
CA HIS A 124 -2.00 4.66 -13.13
C HIS A 124 -1.69 3.79 -14.35
N GLY A 125 -1.83 2.47 -14.23
CA GLY A 125 -1.64 1.54 -15.33
C GLY A 125 -0.19 1.15 -15.56
N VAL A 126 -0.03 0.16 -16.44
CA VAL A 126 1.24 -0.36 -16.92
C VAL A 126 1.13 -0.67 -18.42
N PRO A 127 2.24 -0.64 -19.17
CA PRO A 127 2.24 -1.03 -20.57
C PRO A 127 1.88 -2.52 -20.73
N GLY A 128 1.03 -2.84 -21.70
CA GLY A 128 0.68 -4.24 -22.01
C GLY A 128 -0.10 -4.97 -20.92
N LEU A 129 -0.79 -4.22 -20.05
CA LEU A 129 -1.55 -4.74 -18.91
C LEU A 129 -2.42 -5.96 -19.28
N LYS A 130 -2.22 -7.06 -18.53
CA LYS A 130 -3.10 -8.23 -18.53
C LYS A 130 -3.88 -8.26 -17.22
N ALA A 131 -5.15 -7.87 -17.24
CA ALA A 131 -5.99 -7.78 -16.04
C ALA A 131 -7.29 -8.60 -16.20
N ALA A 132 -7.16 -9.92 -16.29
CA ALA A 132 -8.32 -10.80 -16.46
C ALA A 132 -9.34 -10.62 -15.32
N GLY A 133 -10.61 -10.43 -15.66
CA GLY A 133 -11.67 -10.23 -14.67
C GLY A 133 -11.81 -8.79 -14.13
N PHE A 134 -10.99 -7.86 -14.60
CA PHE A 134 -11.07 -6.44 -14.27
C PHE A 134 -11.47 -5.61 -15.49
N GLU A 135 -12.17 -4.50 -15.26
CA GLU A 135 -12.43 -3.52 -16.31
C GLU A 135 -11.17 -2.67 -16.51
N THR A 136 -10.68 -2.59 -17.75
CA THR A 136 -9.49 -1.81 -18.09
C THR A 136 -9.85 -0.42 -18.61
N VAL A 137 -9.01 0.56 -18.32
CA VAL A 137 -9.09 1.92 -18.85
C VAL A 137 -7.83 2.17 -19.68
N ILE A 138 -8.01 2.54 -20.95
CA ILE A 138 -6.88 2.92 -21.81
C ILE A 138 -6.44 4.33 -21.40
N LEU A 139 -5.17 4.48 -21.05
CA LEU A 139 -4.60 5.73 -20.55
C LEU A 139 -3.69 6.38 -21.60
N ASP A 140 -2.91 5.57 -22.30
CA ASP A 140 -2.14 5.97 -23.48
C ASP A 140 -2.19 4.86 -24.54
N PRO A 141 -2.96 5.04 -25.63
CA PRO A 141 -3.05 4.04 -26.69
C PRO A 141 -1.74 3.86 -27.49
N GLU A 142 -0.91 4.89 -27.60
CA GLU A 142 0.30 4.85 -28.43
C GLU A 142 1.40 4.04 -27.73
N GLU A 143 1.52 4.21 -26.41
CA GLU A 143 2.46 3.47 -25.57
C GLU A 143 1.85 2.18 -24.98
N ASN A 144 0.60 1.87 -25.36
CA ASN A 144 -0.16 0.71 -24.88
C ASN A 144 -0.29 0.65 -23.33
N TRP A 145 -0.44 1.81 -22.68
CA TRP A 145 -0.70 1.91 -21.25
C TRP A 145 -2.19 1.75 -20.96
N ALA A 146 -2.49 0.82 -20.06
CA ALA A 146 -3.82 0.65 -19.51
C ALA A 146 -3.76 0.47 -17.99
N GLY A 147 -4.77 0.99 -17.30
CA GLY A 147 -5.01 0.80 -15.88
C GLY A 147 -6.29 0.00 -15.63
N VAL A 148 -6.56 -0.28 -14.36
CA VAL A 148 -7.76 -1.00 -13.93
C VAL A 148 -8.74 -0.05 -13.27
N ARG A 149 -10.02 -0.11 -13.65
CA ARG A 149 -11.11 0.63 -12.98
C ARG A 149 -11.52 -0.06 -11.69
N LEU A 150 -11.56 0.72 -10.61
CA LEU A 150 -11.96 0.29 -9.26
C LEU A 150 -12.80 1.38 -8.59
N SER A 151 -13.58 1.03 -7.58
CA SER A 151 -14.28 2.06 -6.80
C SER A 151 -13.27 2.93 -6.05
N GLN A 152 -13.56 4.23 -5.96
CA GLN A 152 -12.73 5.17 -5.19
C GLN A 152 -12.55 4.70 -3.75
N GLU A 153 -13.59 4.14 -3.14
CA GLU A 153 -13.56 3.58 -1.79
C GLU A 153 -12.43 2.55 -1.61
N LYS A 154 -12.29 1.61 -2.56
CA LYS A 154 -11.27 0.56 -2.49
C LYS A 154 -9.87 1.11 -2.70
N LEU A 155 -9.72 2.07 -3.62
CA LEU A 155 -8.44 2.73 -3.85
C LEU A 155 -8.03 3.57 -2.64
N PHE A 156 -8.95 4.32 -2.04
CA PHE A 156 -8.65 5.07 -0.82
C PHE A 156 -8.39 4.16 0.39
N GLU A 157 -9.04 3.01 0.50
CA GLU A 157 -8.70 2.04 1.55
C GLU A 157 -7.25 1.54 1.39
N LEU A 158 -6.83 1.27 0.15
CA LEU A 158 -5.43 0.94 -0.16
C LEU A 158 -4.47 2.08 0.23
N LEU A 159 -4.79 3.33 -0.11
CA LEU A 159 -3.95 4.49 0.24
C LEU A 159 -3.95 4.84 1.74
N ARG A 160 -4.86 4.29 2.54
CA ARG A 160 -4.87 4.42 4.00
C ARG A 160 -4.18 3.26 4.69
N THR A 161 -3.55 2.36 3.92
CA THR A 161 -2.88 1.17 4.43
C THR A 161 -1.36 1.40 4.44
N PRO A 162 -0.67 1.07 5.54
CA PRO A 162 0.79 1.18 5.64
C PRO A 162 1.52 0.37 4.56
N SER A 163 2.74 0.76 4.22
CA SER A 163 3.64 -0.02 3.35
C SER A 163 4.35 -1.12 4.11
N PHE A 164 4.51 -2.26 3.46
CA PHE A 164 5.39 -3.33 3.94
C PHE A 164 6.82 -3.14 3.41
N SER A 165 7.77 -3.75 4.09
CA SER A 165 9.19 -3.70 3.78
C SER A 165 9.53 -4.76 2.75
N THR A 166 10.24 -4.35 1.70
CA THR A 166 10.69 -5.21 0.61
C THR A 166 12.10 -4.83 0.18
N TRP A 167 12.76 -5.68 -0.61
CA TRP A 167 14.10 -5.43 -1.15
C TRP A 167 14.06 -4.70 -2.50
N GLN A 168 13.14 -5.09 -3.39
CA GLN A 168 13.05 -4.60 -4.78
C GLN A 168 11.86 -3.66 -5.03
N GLY A 169 11.01 -3.43 -4.01
CA GLY A 169 9.88 -2.51 -4.09
C GLY A 169 8.55 -3.18 -3.72
N GLU A 170 7.60 -2.38 -3.26
CA GLU A 170 6.28 -2.89 -2.87
C GLU A 170 5.45 -3.17 -4.13
N ILE A 171 4.82 -4.34 -4.21
CA ILE A 171 3.79 -4.61 -5.24
C ILE A 171 2.55 -5.13 -4.53
N TRP A 172 1.52 -4.29 -4.46
CA TRP A 172 0.22 -4.69 -3.91
C TRP A 172 -0.58 -5.54 -4.91
N LEU A 173 -1.17 -6.63 -4.43
CA LEU A 173 -1.94 -7.58 -5.24
C LEU A 173 -3.44 -7.38 -5.10
N PHE A 174 -4.17 -7.78 -6.13
CA PHE A 174 -5.61 -7.67 -6.26
C PHE A 174 -6.27 -9.02 -6.53
N CYS A 175 -7.49 -9.19 -6.02
CA CYS A 175 -8.35 -10.33 -6.31
C CYS A 175 -9.81 -9.93 -6.11
N CYS A 176 -10.73 -10.52 -6.87
CA CYS A 176 -12.16 -10.21 -6.79
C CYS A 176 -12.47 -8.69 -6.87
N LYS A 177 -11.77 -7.96 -7.75
CA LYS A 177 -11.94 -6.51 -7.93
C LYS A 177 -11.66 -5.69 -6.66
N SER A 178 -10.76 -6.16 -5.81
CA SER A 178 -10.39 -5.52 -4.54
C SER A 178 -8.89 -5.70 -4.26
N PRO A 179 -8.23 -4.75 -3.59
CA PRO A 179 -6.91 -5.00 -3.01
C PRO A 179 -6.98 -6.19 -2.05
N MET A 180 -5.97 -7.05 -2.08
CA MET A 180 -5.84 -8.16 -1.13
C MET A 180 -5.26 -7.65 0.20
N THR A 181 -5.43 -8.43 1.27
CA THR A 181 -4.84 -8.15 2.57
C THR A 181 -3.43 -8.73 2.63
N TYR A 182 -2.43 -7.92 2.92
CA TYR A 182 -1.07 -8.38 3.23
C TYR A 182 -1.07 -9.09 4.58
N ILE A 183 -0.64 -10.35 4.60
CA ILE A 183 -0.65 -11.20 5.80
C ILE A 183 0.76 -11.46 6.37
N GLY A 184 1.80 -11.10 5.63
CA GLY A 184 3.18 -11.09 6.09
C GLY A 184 4.15 -11.70 5.10
N GLU A 185 5.43 -11.57 5.40
CA GLU A 185 6.50 -12.31 4.75
C GLU A 185 6.38 -13.80 5.09
N TRP A 186 6.84 -14.67 4.20
CA TRP A 186 6.71 -16.11 4.34
C TRP A 186 7.19 -16.64 5.69
N GLN A 187 8.35 -16.19 6.16
CA GLN A 187 8.93 -16.60 7.45
C GLN A 187 8.00 -16.24 8.62
N SER A 188 7.32 -15.10 8.55
CA SER A 188 6.34 -14.69 9.56
C SER A 188 5.05 -15.50 9.50
N VAL A 189 4.58 -15.81 8.29
CA VAL A 189 3.37 -16.60 8.07
C VAL A 189 3.57 -18.05 8.48
N SER A 190 4.69 -18.66 8.09
CA SER A 190 5.00 -20.06 8.36
C SER A 190 5.39 -20.31 9.82
N ALA A 191 5.87 -19.30 10.56
CA ALA A 191 6.31 -19.45 11.94
C ALA A 191 5.23 -19.98 12.92
N SER A 192 3.95 -19.88 12.56
CA SER A 192 2.83 -20.39 13.35
C SER A 192 2.15 -21.64 12.79
N LEU A 193 2.68 -22.22 11.71
CA LEU A 193 2.08 -23.33 10.99
C LEU A 193 2.95 -24.60 11.13
N GLU A 194 2.30 -25.76 11.13
CA GLU A 194 3.02 -27.03 11.01
C GLU A 194 3.58 -27.21 9.59
N GLU A 195 4.56 -28.11 9.39
CA GLU A 195 5.23 -28.26 8.09
C GLU A 195 4.26 -28.61 6.94
N GLU A 196 3.32 -29.53 7.17
CA GLU A 196 2.34 -29.94 6.16
C GLU A 196 1.43 -28.77 5.74
N GLU A 197 0.95 -27.99 6.71
CA GLU A 197 0.11 -26.82 6.48
C GLU A 197 0.89 -25.74 5.73
N SER A 198 2.15 -25.53 6.11
CA SER A 198 3.03 -24.57 5.48
C SER A 198 3.32 -24.96 4.02
N ARG A 199 3.62 -26.22 3.73
CA ARG A 199 3.81 -26.71 2.35
C ARG A 199 2.56 -26.52 1.49
N LYS A 200 1.39 -26.81 2.05
CA LYS A 200 0.11 -26.62 1.36
C LYS A 200 -0.13 -25.14 1.05
N LEU A 201 0.07 -24.25 2.02
CA LEU A 201 -0.12 -22.82 1.83
C LEU A 201 0.88 -22.23 0.83
N PHE A 202 2.15 -22.65 0.88
CA PHE A 202 3.15 -22.25 -0.09
C PHE A 202 2.74 -22.64 -1.51
N GLY A 203 2.27 -23.87 -1.72
CA GLY A 203 1.75 -24.30 -3.01
C GLY A 203 0.55 -23.47 -3.50
N GLN A 204 -0.26 -22.93 -2.59
CA GLN A 204 -1.35 -21.99 -2.94
C GLN A 204 -0.81 -20.61 -3.32
N LEU A 205 0.13 -20.06 -2.55
CA LEU A 205 0.72 -18.73 -2.78
C LEU A 205 1.46 -18.65 -4.12
N THR A 206 2.07 -19.76 -4.54
CA THR A 206 2.96 -19.82 -5.71
C THR A 206 2.28 -20.35 -6.97
N ALA A 207 1.03 -20.82 -6.88
CA ALA A 207 0.32 -21.47 -7.99
C ALA A 207 0.18 -20.62 -9.26
N GLU A 208 0.18 -19.29 -9.12
CA GLU A 208 -0.03 -18.33 -10.21
C GLU A 208 1.25 -17.62 -10.65
N ILE A 209 2.39 -17.92 -10.01
CA ILE A 209 3.67 -17.32 -10.36
C ILE A 209 4.20 -18.10 -11.57
N GLU A 210 3.95 -17.57 -12.78
CA GLU A 210 4.31 -18.21 -14.06
C GLU A 210 5.81 -18.45 -14.19
N GLU A 211 6.63 -17.54 -13.65
CA GLU A 211 8.08 -17.60 -13.63
C GLU A 211 8.56 -17.98 -12.23
N PHE A 212 8.26 -19.19 -11.78
CA PHE A 212 9.13 -19.80 -10.78
C PHE A 212 10.40 -20.23 -11.52
N PRO A 213 11.58 -19.62 -11.29
CA PRO A 213 12.83 -20.37 -11.40
C PRO A 213 12.68 -21.73 -10.65
N ASN A 214 13.57 -22.69 -10.80
CA ASN A 214 13.44 -23.99 -10.13
C ASN A 214 13.71 -23.95 -8.60
N TRP A 215 13.33 -22.88 -7.90
CA TRP A 215 13.45 -22.71 -6.45
C TRP A 215 12.42 -23.62 -5.79
N ASP A 216 12.94 -24.51 -4.99
CA ASP A 216 12.16 -25.39 -4.16
C ASP A 216 11.73 -24.67 -2.88
N TRP A 217 10.85 -25.35 -2.16
CA TRP A 217 10.48 -25.05 -0.78
C TRP A 217 11.68 -24.67 0.12
N GLU A 218 12.85 -25.27 -0.08
CA GLU A 218 14.04 -25.05 0.75
C GLU A 218 14.63 -23.66 0.54
N SER A 219 14.59 -23.15 -0.70
CA SER A 219 15.11 -21.84 -1.07
C SER A 219 14.36 -20.68 -0.39
N VAL A 220 13.04 -20.82 -0.21
CA VAL A 220 12.18 -19.80 0.45
C VAL A 220 12.11 -20.02 1.97
N SER A 221 12.35 -21.25 2.43
CA SER A 221 12.35 -21.57 3.86
C SER A 221 13.65 -21.23 4.57
N ASN A 222 14.71 -20.91 3.83
CA ASN A 222 15.99 -20.48 4.39
C ASN A 222 15.98 -18.96 4.68
N PRO A 223 16.10 -18.50 5.94
CA PRO A 223 16.18 -17.08 6.28
C PRO A 223 17.38 -16.35 5.67
N ASP A 224 18.47 -17.08 5.38
CA ASP A 224 19.66 -16.57 4.71
C ASP A 224 19.59 -16.80 3.18
N GLY A 225 18.44 -17.24 2.67
CA GLY A 225 18.19 -17.41 1.25
C GLY A 225 18.09 -16.05 0.53
N GLY A 226 18.47 -16.01 -0.73
CA GLY A 226 18.37 -14.81 -1.57
C GLY A 226 16.96 -14.55 -2.10
N VAL A 227 15.92 -15.00 -1.40
CA VAL A 227 14.52 -14.91 -1.85
C VAL A 227 13.59 -14.58 -0.68
N SER A 228 12.78 -13.54 -0.85
CA SER A 228 11.69 -13.18 0.07
C SER A 228 10.34 -13.32 -0.63
N LEU A 229 9.34 -13.86 0.07
CA LEU A 229 7.99 -14.06 -0.45
C LEU A 229 6.98 -13.31 0.43
N TYR A 230 6.22 -12.40 -0.17
CA TYR A 230 5.25 -11.53 0.47
C TYR A 230 3.84 -12.04 0.23
N ALA A 231 3.20 -12.57 1.27
CA ALA A 231 1.93 -13.28 1.15
C ALA A 231 0.72 -12.35 1.29
N PHE A 232 -0.29 -12.62 0.47
CA PHE A 232 -1.57 -11.92 0.45
C PHE A 232 -2.74 -12.89 0.52
N GLN A 233 -3.82 -12.47 1.16
CA GLN A 233 -5.09 -13.19 1.19
C GLN A 233 -6.23 -12.32 0.67
N CYS A 234 -7.02 -12.84 -0.26
CA CYS A 234 -8.28 -12.22 -0.65
C CYS A 234 -9.34 -12.51 0.42
N LYS A 235 -9.80 -11.48 1.14
CA LYS A 235 -10.84 -11.64 2.16
C LYS A 235 -12.23 -11.98 1.60
N GLN A 236 -12.42 -11.89 0.29
CA GLN A 236 -13.70 -12.24 -0.35
C GLN A 236 -13.81 -13.72 -0.72
N CYS A 237 -12.78 -14.31 -1.33
CA CYS A 237 -12.80 -15.71 -1.78
C CYS A 237 -11.87 -16.64 -1.00
N GLY A 238 -11.02 -16.11 -0.12
CA GLY A 238 -10.04 -16.87 0.64
C GLY A 238 -8.78 -17.25 -0.16
N HIS A 239 -8.69 -16.85 -1.43
CA HIS A 239 -7.56 -17.18 -2.29
C HIS A 239 -6.27 -16.50 -1.82
N TYR A 240 -5.15 -17.19 -2.00
CA TYR A 240 -3.82 -16.74 -1.61
C TYR A 240 -3.00 -16.44 -2.86
N ARG A 241 -2.22 -15.36 -2.81
CA ARG A 241 -1.25 -14.98 -3.84
C ARG A 241 -0.01 -14.41 -3.16
N ALA A 242 1.11 -14.39 -3.84
CA ALA A 242 2.32 -13.75 -3.32
C ALA A 242 3.03 -12.93 -4.39
N ASN A 243 3.74 -11.90 -3.93
CA ASN A 243 4.84 -11.29 -4.67
C ASN A 243 6.16 -11.79 -4.09
N TYR A 244 7.27 -11.66 -4.82
CA TYR A 244 8.59 -12.07 -4.33
C TYR A 244 9.67 -11.08 -4.76
N ASP A 245 10.73 -11.04 -3.98
CA ASP A 245 11.98 -10.36 -4.29
C ASP A 245 13.13 -11.36 -4.29
N MET A 246 14.21 -11.01 -4.99
CA MET A 246 15.44 -11.80 -5.02
C MET A 246 16.71 -10.94 -5.07
N ASP A 247 17.82 -11.50 -4.56
CA ASP A 247 19.19 -10.94 -4.68
C ASP A 247 19.94 -11.55 -5.87
#